data_AF-A0A9X0QWF6-F1
#
_entry.id   AF-A0A9X0QWF6-F1
#
_cell.length_a   1.000
_cell.length_b   1.000
_cell.length_c   1.000
_cell.angle_alpha   90.00
_cell.angle_beta   90.00
_cell.angle_gamma   90.00
#
_symmetry.space_group_name_H-M   'P 1'
#
loop_
_entity.id
_entity.type
_entity.pdbx_description
1 polymer ?
#
loop_
_entity_poly.entity_id
_entity_poly.type
_entity_poly.pdbx_seq_one_letter_code
_entity_poly.pdbx_strand_id
1 'polypeptide(L)'
;MPDRRASRLAGLLLTGLFLPALALAAELPPPPPKPPPPPTETAEARGYAALPQWPGEAPVEALAPFLGTCRALRGWGGDRPLGGSGEIGRLGSQVANAAEACAAAARLADTLRPPSPRPGRRPPSAAAQAREAAARQAMMRRFVERYFQPFAVGTGLLTGYYEPELRGAEYPTGPYLVPLHAPPPAGQAMPDRAAIEWGALDGRGLELAFVDDPVDAFFLHIQGSGRVKLHDGRLLRLGYAGQNGHPYRAVGRSLIERGEVPRERMSMQAIRDWLRQAPPAAAAALLRENASYVFFRTMEGLRPEEGPSGALGVPLTPGRSIAVDPTFIPYGALVYLVTRDPVDGTPIHRIVHAQDTGGAIRGAARGDLFWGWGAAAATRAGLMRESAEVFVLVPRSFAPVQEAAHAVAPSAP
;
A
#
# COMPACT_ATOMS: atom_id res chain seq x y z
N MET A 1 -76.47 -67.62 -5.59
CA MET A 1 -75.92 -67.54 -6.96
C MET A 1 -74.60 -66.78 -6.88
N PRO A 2 -73.52 -67.29 -7.49
CA PRO A 2 -72.76 -68.38 -6.86
C PRO A 2 -71.25 -68.03 -6.68
N ASP A 3 -70.59 -68.87 -5.87
CA ASP A 3 -69.24 -69.43 -6.09
C ASP A 3 -68.02 -68.48 -6.23
N ARG A 4 -66.79 -68.78 -5.80
CA ARG A 4 -66.12 -69.92 -5.17
C ARG A 4 -64.66 -69.50 -5.02
N ARG A 5 -64.04 -69.72 -3.85
CA ARG A 5 -62.80 -70.50 -3.63
C ARG A 5 -61.83 -69.85 -2.65
N ALA A 6 -61.67 -70.57 -1.56
CA ALA A 6 -60.59 -70.52 -0.61
C ALA A 6 -59.32 -71.19 -1.17
N SER A 7 -58.16 -70.75 -0.67
CA SER A 7 -56.96 -71.56 -0.38
C SER A 7 -56.09 -70.71 0.56
N ARG A 8 -56.16 -70.92 1.88
CA ARG A 8 -55.40 -71.88 2.71
C ARG A 8 -53.88 -71.62 2.78
N LEU A 9 -53.49 -71.18 3.98
CA LEU A 9 -52.37 -71.67 4.83
C LEU A 9 -50.93 -71.51 4.33
N ALA A 10 -50.14 -70.74 5.08
CA ALA A 10 -49.14 -71.29 6.00
C ALA A 10 -48.47 -70.15 6.79
N GLY A 11 -48.50 -70.24 8.12
CA GLY A 11 -47.62 -69.44 8.98
C GLY A 11 -46.26 -70.12 9.12
N LEU A 12 -45.22 -69.33 9.38
CA LEU A 12 -44.16 -69.72 10.29
C LEU A 12 -43.39 -68.48 10.77
N LEU A 13 -43.35 -68.32 12.09
CA LEU A 13 -42.44 -67.46 12.83
C LEU A 13 -40.99 -67.94 12.63
N LEU A 14 -40.06 -67.03 12.33
CA LEU A 14 -38.65 -67.20 12.64
C LEU A 14 -38.00 -65.85 13.01
N THR A 15 -37.89 -65.67 14.32
CA THR A 15 -36.70 -65.22 15.08
C THR A 15 -35.78 -64.20 14.43
N GLY A 16 -35.70 -63.04 15.09
CA GLY A 16 -34.80 -61.95 14.74
C GLY A 16 -33.31 -62.29 14.79
N LEU A 17 -32.59 -61.70 13.85
CA LEU A 17 -31.17 -61.43 13.93
C LEU A 17 -30.99 -59.92 13.71
N PHE A 18 -30.73 -59.18 14.79
CA PHE A 18 -30.21 -57.82 14.71
C PHE A 18 -28.76 -57.92 14.21
N LEU A 19 -28.55 -57.66 12.92
CA LEU A 19 -27.21 -57.33 12.40
C LEU A 19 -26.90 -55.88 12.82
N PRO A 20 -25.81 -55.62 13.57
CA PRO A 20 -25.37 -54.25 13.77
C PRO A 20 -24.82 -53.77 12.43
N ALA A 21 -25.42 -52.72 11.88
CA ALA A 21 -24.81 -51.95 10.82
C ALA A 21 -23.55 -51.30 11.41
N LEU A 22 -22.38 -51.87 11.12
CA LEU A 22 -21.10 -51.19 11.30
C LEU A 22 -21.14 -49.94 10.42
N ALA A 23 -21.47 -48.80 11.02
CA ALA A 23 -21.17 -47.51 10.45
C ALA A 23 -19.65 -47.36 10.46
N LEU A 24 -19.02 -47.63 9.32
CA LEU A 24 -17.64 -47.24 9.07
C LEU A 24 -17.63 -45.71 9.02
N ALA A 25 -17.48 -45.09 10.19
CA ALA A 25 -17.16 -43.67 10.28
C ALA A 25 -15.78 -43.50 9.62
N ALA A 26 -15.78 -43.06 8.37
CA ALA A 26 -14.58 -42.52 7.77
C ALA A 26 -14.19 -41.29 8.60
N GLU A 27 -13.22 -41.47 9.50
CA GLU A 27 -12.58 -40.37 10.20
C GLU A 27 -12.04 -39.41 9.15
N LEU A 28 -12.68 -38.25 9.06
CA LEU A 28 -12.19 -37.13 8.30
C LEU A 28 -10.73 -36.89 8.72
N PRO A 29 -9.80 -36.71 7.77
CA PRO A 29 -8.42 -36.39 8.13
C PRO A 29 -8.42 -35.17 9.04
N PRO A 30 -7.57 -35.15 10.09
CA PRO A 30 -7.52 -34.01 11.00
C PRO A 30 -7.31 -32.74 10.19
N PRO A 31 -7.99 -31.63 10.55
CA PRO A 31 -7.77 -30.37 9.88
C PRO A 31 -6.27 -30.04 9.91
N PRO A 32 -5.73 -29.46 8.83
CA PRO A 32 -4.32 -29.07 8.80
C PRO A 32 -4.00 -28.26 10.06
N PRO A 33 -2.84 -28.51 10.70
CA PRO A 33 -2.48 -27.78 11.91
C PRO A 33 -2.65 -26.29 11.62
N LYS A 34 -3.34 -25.59 12.52
CA LYS A 34 -3.48 -24.13 12.42
C LYS A 34 -2.08 -23.57 12.19
N PRO A 35 -1.89 -22.69 11.19
CA PRO A 35 -0.60 -22.05 10.99
C PRO A 35 -0.17 -21.47 12.35
N PRO A 36 1.11 -21.64 12.73
CA PRO A 36 1.60 -21.10 13.99
C PRO A 36 1.20 -19.62 14.07
N PRO A 37 0.82 -19.11 15.26
CA PRO A 37 0.60 -17.69 15.42
C PRO A 37 1.83 -16.96 14.86
N PRO A 38 1.63 -15.83 14.13
CA PRO A 38 2.76 -15.09 13.59
C PRO A 38 3.77 -14.86 14.71
N PRO A 39 5.09 -15.04 14.44
CA PRO A 39 6.10 -14.89 15.47
C PRO A 39 5.87 -13.57 16.17
N THR A 40 5.87 -13.61 17.50
CA THR A 40 5.89 -12.42 18.34
C THR A 40 7.25 -11.76 18.12
N GLU A 41 7.46 -11.10 16.98
CA GLU A 41 8.65 -10.31 16.74
C GLU A 41 8.59 -9.17 17.76
N THR A 42 9.36 -9.34 18.83
CA THR A 42 9.57 -8.30 19.83
C THR A 42 10.43 -7.24 19.18
N ALA A 43 9.76 -6.23 18.61
CA ALA A 43 10.43 -5.03 18.14
C ALA A 43 11.36 -4.52 19.24
N GLU A 44 12.66 -4.44 18.97
CA GLU A 44 13.66 -4.15 19.98
C GLU A 44 14.14 -2.71 19.85
N ALA A 45 14.13 -1.95 20.95
CA ALA A 45 14.61 -0.57 20.95
C ALA A 45 16.11 -0.53 20.58
N ARG A 46 16.50 0.48 19.79
CA ARG A 46 17.88 0.69 19.33
C ARG A 46 18.37 2.10 19.69
N GLY A 47 19.68 2.26 19.83
CA GLY A 47 20.30 3.58 19.80
C GLY A 47 20.47 4.03 18.35
N TYR A 48 20.43 5.34 18.07
CA TYR A 48 20.68 5.86 16.72
C TYR A 48 22.07 5.51 16.16
N ALA A 49 23.07 5.35 17.03
CA ALA A 49 24.41 4.89 16.63
C ALA A 49 24.44 3.45 16.11
N ALA A 50 23.39 2.65 16.36
CA ALA A 50 23.26 1.29 15.86
C ALA A 50 22.55 1.23 14.48
N LEU A 51 22.00 2.34 13.99
CA LEU A 51 21.35 2.38 12.67
C LEU A 51 22.41 2.57 11.58
N PRO A 52 22.45 1.69 10.54
CA PRO A 52 23.43 1.79 9.48
C PRO A 52 23.41 3.15 8.76
N GLN A 53 24.55 3.84 8.73
CA GLN A 53 24.76 5.17 8.14
C GLN A 53 23.71 6.23 8.52
N TRP A 54 23.19 6.19 9.75
CA TRP A 54 22.24 7.19 10.25
C TRP A 54 22.77 8.64 10.11
N PRO A 55 21.97 9.63 9.65
CA PRO A 55 20.54 9.58 9.29
C PRO A 55 20.25 9.24 7.82
N GLY A 56 21.27 8.79 7.09
CA GLY A 56 21.17 8.47 5.67
C GLY A 56 21.02 9.70 4.78
N GLU A 57 20.41 9.49 3.62
CA GLU A 57 20.29 10.46 2.55
C GLU A 57 19.24 11.54 2.81
N ALA A 58 19.68 12.80 2.73
CA ALA A 58 18.85 13.99 2.72
C ALA A 58 17.68 13.96 3.73
N PRO A 59 17.92 13.73 5.03
CA PRO A 59 16.86 13.57 6.03
C PRO A 59 15.83 14.71 6.02
N VAL A 60 16.24 15.94 5.69
CA VAL A 60 15.33 17.10 5.62
C VAL A 60 14.15 16.92 4.66
N GLU A 61 14.29 16.09 3.63
CA GLU A 61 13.22 15.82 2.67
C GLU A 61 12.07 15.01 3.28
N ALA A 62 12.30 14.31 4.40
CA ALA A 62 11.24 13.64 5.15
C ALA A 62 10.32 14.63 5.90
N LEU A 63 10.71 15.92 6.02
CA LEU A 63 9.91 16.88 6.78
C LEU A 63 8.57 17.20 6.11
N ALA A 64 8.56 17.49 4.80
CA ALA A 64 7.34 17.89 4.12
C ALA A 64 6.27 16.76 4.09
N PRO A 65 6.62 15.50 3.78
CA PRO A 65 5.69 14.37 3.89
C PRO A 65 5.22 14.15 5.34
N PHE A 66 6.11 14.34 6.33
CA PHE A 66 5.73 14.25 7.75
C PHE A 66 4.64 15.26 8.13
N LEU A 67 4.77 16.52 7.69
CA LEU A 67 3.76 17.54 7.92
C LEU A 67 2.43 17.20 7.26
N GLY A 68 2.46 16.57 6.07
CA GLY A 68 1.29 15.99 5.41
C GLY A 68 0.60 14.97 6.30
N THR A 69 1.35 13.98 6.79
CA THR A 69 0.88 12.97 7.75
C THR A 69 0.27 13.62 8.99
N CYS A 70 0.95 14.59 9.61
CA CYS A 70 0.45 15.30 10.79
C CYS A 70 -0.90 15.99 10.54
N ARG A 71 -1.11 16.57 9.35
CA ARG A 71 -2.40 17.17 9.00
C ARG A 71 -3.50 16.12 8.87
N ALA A 72 -3.23 15.00 8.21
CA ALA A 72 -4.20 13.91 8.06
C ALA A 72 -4.59 13.28 9.40
N LEU A 73 -3.61 13.00 10.28
CA LEU A 73 -3.87 12.41 11.58
C LEU A 73 -4.76 13.28 12.47
N ARG A 74 -4.66 14.62 12.39
CA ARG A 74 -5.59 15.53 13.10
C ARG A 74 -7.04 15.35 12.67
N GLY A 75 -7.29 14.96 11.42
CA GLY A 75 -8.64 14.69 10.91
C GLY A 75 -9.20 13.31 11.27
N TRP A 76 -8.36 12.39 11.76
CA TRP A 76 -8.76 11.00 12.03
C TRP A 76 -9.32 10.76 13.44
N GLY A 77 -9.31 11.76 14.32
CA GLY A 77 -9.73 11.67 15.72
C GLY A 77 -8.65 11.05 16.62
N GLY A 78 -8.55 11.50 17.87
CA GLY A 78 -7.45 11.15 18.79
C GLY A 78 -7.35 9.66 19.15
N ASP A 79 -8.49 8.97 19.20
CA ASP A 79 -8.60 7.59 19.69
C ASP A 79 -8.56 6.53 18.57
N ARG A 80 -8.46 6.95 17.30
CA ARG A 80 -8.46 6.00 16.18
C ARG A 80 -7.15 5.18 16.18
N PRO A 81 -7.21 3.84 16.22
CA PRO A 81 -6.01 3.02 16.12
C PRO A 81 -5.35 3.20 14.76
N LEU A 82 -4.05 3.52 14.75
CA LEU A 82 -3.25 3.60 13.53
C LEU A 82 -2.65 2.25 13.11
N GLY A 83 -2.89 1.20 13.90
CA GLY A 83 -2.32 -0.14 13.70
C GLY A 83 -1.01 -0.35 14.45
N GLY A 84 -0.26 -1.37 14.07
CA GLY A 84 0.99 -1.79 14.70
C GLY A 84 0.81 -2.87 15.77
N SER A 85 1.88 -3.62 16.00
CA SER A 85 1.92 -4.75 16.94
C SER A 85 2.91 -4.50 18.08
N GLY A 86 2.70 -5.19 19.21
CA GLY A 86 3.63 -5.15 20.34
C GLY A 86 3.88 -3.73 20.87
N GLU A 87 5.14 -3.39 21.12
CA GLU A 87 5.52 -2.07 21.63
C GLU A 87 5.37 -0.95 20.60
N ILE A 88 5.65 -1.23 19.32
CA ILE A 88 5.41 -0.30 18.21
C ILE A 88 3.92 0.07 18.15
N GLY A 89 3.04 -0.90 18.25
CA GLY A 89 1.59 -0.65 18.34
C GLY A 89 1.24 0.17 19.56
N ARG A 90 1.63 -0.27 20.77
CA ARG A 90 1.26 0.44 22.02
C ARG A 90 1.71 1.91 22.04
N LEU A 91 2.93 2.20 21.59
CA LEU A 91 3.51 3.55 21.64
C LEU A 91 3.22 4.38 20.39
N GLY A 92 3.22 3.74 19.21
CA GLY A 92 3.11 4.43 17.92
C GLY A 92 1.70 4.51 17.33
N SER A 93 0.72 3.80 17.88
CA SER A 93 -0.64 3.73 17.31
C SER A 93 -1.58 4.86 17.73
N GLN A 94 -1.19 5.71 18.68
CA GLN A 94 -2.03 6.77 19.20
C GLN A 94 -1.67 8.13 18.57
N VAL A 95 -2.68 8.82 18.04
CA VAL A 95 -2.51 10.16 17.45
C VAL A 95 -1.96 11.16 18.48
N ALA A 96 -2.34 11.01 19.76
CA ALA A 96 -1.84 11.83 20.86
C ALA A 96 -0.31 11.77 21.02
N ASN A 97 0.28 10.58 20.83
CA ASN A 97 1.73 10.40 20.94
C ASN A 97 2.47 11.08 19.78
N ALA A 98 1.82 11.27 18.64
CA ALA A 98 2.36 12.01 17.50
C ALA A 98 2.20 13.53 17.64
N ALA A 99 1.35 14.03 18.54
CA ALA A 99 0.98 15.46 18.59
C ALA A 99 2.17 16.38 18.87
N GLU A 100 3.01 16.05 19.87
CA GLU A 100 4.19 16.86 20.19
C GLU A 100 5.23 16.82 19.06
N ALA A 101 5.46 15.64 18.47
CA ALA A 101 6.35 15.51 17.31
C ALA A 101 5.83 16.35 16.12
N CYS A 102 4.52 16.37 15.89
CA CYS A 102 3.89 17.18 14.85
C CYS A 102 4.00 18.69 15.12
N ALA A 103 3.79 19.13 16.36
CA ALA A 103 3.98 20.53 16.75
C ALA A 103 5.44 20.97 16.59
N ALA A 104 6.39 20.12 17.00
CA ALA A 104 7.81 20.36 16.82
C ALA A 104 8.24 20.38 15.35
N ALA A 105 7.68 19.50 14.52
CA ALA A 105 7.91 19.52 13.07
C ALA A 105 7.41 20.82 12.41
N ALA A 106 6.26 21.35 12.84
CA ALA A 106 5.76 22.63 12.34
C ALA A 106 6.72 23.78 12.66
N ARG A 107 7.23 23.85 13.91
CA ARG A 107 8.24 24.84 14.31
C ARG A 107 9.54 24.70 13.52
N LEU A 108 9.98 23.46 13.27
CA LEU A 108 11.15 23.19 12.43
C LEU A 108 10.92 23.69 11.01
N ALA A 109 9.74 23.42 10.43
CA ALA A 109 9.39 23.86 9.08
C ALA A 109 9.41 25.39 8.94
N ASP A 110 8.91 26.11 9.94
CA ASP A 110 8.97 27.57 9.97
C ASP A 110 10.41 28.09 10.05
N THR A 111 11.25 27.43 10.85
CA THR A 111 12.68 27.76 10.94
C THR A 111 13.43 27.51 9.64
N LEU A 112 13.06 26.44 8.92
CA LEU A 112 13.65 26.05 7.64
C LEU A 112 13.04 26.78 6.45
N ARG A 113 12.07 27.67 6.66
CA ARG A 113 11.45 28.42 5.57
C ARG A 113 12.49 29.31 4.89
N PRO A 114 12.69 29.21 3.57
CA PRO A 114 13.63 30.09 2.88
C PRO A 114 13.15 31.54 3.02
N PRO A 115 14.07 32.50 3.21
CA PRO A 115 13.70 33.91 3.28
C PRO A 115 13.13 34.37 1.93
N SER A 116 12.15 35.30 1.97
CA SER A 116 11.58 35.88 0.76
C SER A 116 12.66 36.51 -0.12
N PRO A 117 12.63 36.29 -1.44
CA PRO A 117 13.55 36.94 -2.36
C PRO A 117 13.44 38.46 -2.21
N ARG A 118 14.57 39.15 -2.06
CA ARG A 118 14.62 40.62 -2.05
C ARG A 118 15.20 41.12 -3.38
N PRO A 119 14.52 42.02 -4.10
CA PRO A 119 15.05 42.61 -5.32
C PRO A 119 16.44 43.22 -5.07
N GLY A 120 17.39 42.98 -5.98
CA GLY A 120 18.75 43.53 -5.89
C GLY A 120 19.70 42.82 -4.91
N ARG A 121 19.25 41.83 -4.12
CA ARG A 121 20.15 41.05 -3.27
C ARG A 121 20.89 40.01 -4.11
N ARG A 122 22.23 40.06 -4.10
CA ARG A 122 23.07 39.04 -4.75
C ARG A 122 22.76 37.66 -4.16
N PRO A 123 22.63 36.60 -4.99
CA PRO A 123 22.45 35.25 -4.47
C PRO A 123 23.65 34.83 -3.59
N PRO A 124 23.41 34.00 -2.55
CA PRO A 124 24.49 33.48 -1.72
C PRO A 124 25.50 32.69 -2.56
N SER A 125 26.77 32.68 -2.13
CA SER A 125 27.80 31.86 -2.80
C SER A 125 27.47 30.36 -2.68
N ALA A 126 28.01 29.53 -3.59
CA ALA A 126 27.83 28.08 -3.54
C ALA A 126 28.25 27.49 -2.18
N ALA A 127 29.35 27.99 -1.59
CA ALA A 127 29.80 27.59 -0.26
C ALA A 127 28.80 27.97 0.85
N ALA A 128 28.16 29.14 0.77
CA ALA A 128 27.12 29.53 1.72
C ALA A 128 25.87 28.65 1.58
N GLN A 129 25.45 28.37 0.35
CA GLN A 129 24.33 27.46 0.05
C GLN A 129 24.61 26.05 0.59
N ALA A 130 25.82 25.53 0.41
CA ALA A 130 26.22 24.21 0.92
C ALA A 130 26.22 24.15 2.45
N ARG A 131 26.72 25.18 3.13
CA ARG A 131 26.68 25.27 4.61
C ARG A 131 25.25 25.34 5.13
N GLU A 132 24.39 26.14 4.47
CA GLU A 132 22.98 26.21 4.81
C GLU A 132 22.31 24.84 4.62
N ALA A 133 22.51 24.19 3.46
CA ALA A 133 21.98 22.85 3.20
C ALA A 133 22.41 21.84 4.29
N ALA A 134 23.70 21.80 4.65
CA ALA A 134 24.21 20.93 5.71
C ALA A 134 23.56 21.22 7.07
N ALA A 135 23.36 22.50 7.41
CA ALA A 135 22.68 22.89 8.65
C ALA A 135 21.22 22.41 8.67
N ARG A 136 20.51 22.52 7.55
CA ARG A 136 19.13 22.01 7.40
C ARG A 136 19.06 20.50 7.64
N GLN A 137 20.00 19.74 7.07
CA GLN A 137 20.09 18.29 7.30
C GLN A 137 20.33 17.97 8.78
N ALA A 138 21.26 18.68 9.43
CA ALA A 138 21.58 18.48 10.85
C ALA A 138 20.41 18.82 11.78
N MET A 139 19.62 19.85 11.44
CA MET A 139 18.42 20.21 12.19
C MET A 139 17.35 19.11 12.11
N MET A 140 17.12 18.53 10.93
CA MET A 140 16.18 17.43 10.79
C MET A 140 16.66 16.18 11.53
N ARG A 141 17.96 15.83 11.44
CA ARG A 141 18.53 14.73 12.22
C ARG A 141 18.25 14.88 13.71
N ARG A 142 18.57 16.05 14.28
CA ARG A 142 18.34 16.37 15.70
C ARG A 142 16.86 16.32 16.09
N PHE A 143 15.97 16.76 15.20
CA PHE A 143 14.53 16.63 15.41
C PHE A 143 14.15 15.15 15.55
N VAL A 144 14.57 14.30 14.61
CA VAL A 144 14.22 12.88 14.68
C VAL A 144 14.81 12.23 15.92
N GLU A 145 16.09 12.47 16.22
CA GLU A 145 16.77 11.93 17.40
C GLU A 145 16.09 12.30 18.72
N ARG A 146 15.57 13.53 18.81
CA ARG A 146 14.89 14.04 20.00
C ARG A 146 13.49 13.49 20.18
N TYR A 147 12.72 13.39 19.10
CA TYR A 147 11.28 13.11 19.18
C TYR A 147 10.92 11.66 18.92
N PHE A 148 11.85 10.84 18.44
CA PHE A 148 11.57 9.44 18.10
C PHE A 148 12.57 8.47 18.75
N GLN A 149 12.12 7.23 18.89
CA GLN A 149 12.87 6.09 19.37
C GLN A 149 12.85 5.03 18.26
N PRO A 150 14.00 4.61 17.70
CA PRO A 150 14.02 3.55 16.72
C PRO A 150 13.79 2.19 17.38
N PHE A 151 12.96 1.37 16.72
CA PHE A 151 12.73 -0.03 17.02
C PHE A 151 13.09 -0.86 15.79
N ALA A 152 13.97 -1.85 15.95
CA ALA A 152 14.27 -2.80 14.89
C ALA A 152 13.07 -3.73 14.70
N VAL A 153 12.56 -3.80 13.47
CA VAL A 153 11.50 -4.75 13.08
C VAL A 153 12.12 -6.03 12.54
N GLY A 154 13.19 -5.91 11.76
CA GLY A 154 13.91 -7.04 11.20
C GLY A 154 14.32 -6.80 9.75
N THR A 155 14.74 -7.88 9.09
CA THR A 155 15.09 -7.87 7.66
C THR A 155 14.04 -8.64 6.88
N GLY A 156 13.57 -8.08 5.77
CA GLY A 156 12.62 -8.75 4.90
C GLY A 156 12.62 -8.19 3.49
N LEU A 157 11.48 -8.32 2.80
CA LEU A 157 11.38 -8.02 1.36
C LEU A 157 10.80 -6.62 1.13
N LEU A 158 11.56 -5.80 0.40
CA LEU A 158 11.11 -4.54 -0.15
C LEU A 158 10.89 -4.68 -1.66
N THR A 159 9.67 -4.36 -2.09
CA THR A 159 9.32 -4.20 -3.50
C THR A 159 9.14 -2.71 -3.82
N GLY A 160 8.85 -2.38 -5.06
CA GLY A 160 8.55 -1.01 -5.47
C GLY A 160 7.27 -0.92 -6.28
N TYR A 161 6.58 0.21 -6.13
CA TYR A 161 5.40 0.56 -6.92
C TYR A 161 5.51 2.00 -7.42
N TYR A 162 4.69 2.36 -8.39
CA TYR A 162 4.70 3.67 -9.05
C TYR A 162 3.28 4.05 -9.48
N GLU A 163 3.10 5.30 -9.88
CA GLU A 163 1.87 5.82 -10.47
C GLU A 163 2.03 5.84 -12.00
N PRO A 164 1.34 4.96 -12.76
CA PRO A 164 1.46 4.90 -14.21
C PRO A 164 0.95 6.17 -14.89
N GLU A 165 1.59 6.52 -16.01
CA GLU A 165 1.12 7.58 -16.91
C GLU A 165 0.61 6.97 -18.22
N LEU A 166 -0.67 7.14 -18.49
CA LEU A 166 -1.37 6.65 -19.67
C LEU A 166 -1.76 7.83 -20.57
N ARG A 167 -2.09 7.52 -21.83
CA ARG A 167 -2.75 8.47 -22.74
C ARG A 167 -4.22 8.09 -22.89
N GLY A 168 -5.11 9.09 -22.97
CA GLY A 168 -6.53 8.81 -23.03
C GLY A 168 -7.42 9.91 -23.59
N ALA A 169 -8.72 9.65 -23.54
CA ALA A 169 -9.81 10.54 -23.92
C ALA A 169 -10.96 10.41 -22.92
N GLU A 170 -11.83 11.42 -22.83
CA GLU A 170 -13.04 11.36 -22.01
C GLU A 170 -14.13 10.49 -22.63
N TYR A 171 -14.09 10.30 -23.95
CA TYR A 171 -15.03 9.50 -24.73
C TYR A 171 -14.26 8.62 -25.71
N PRO A 172 -14.82 7.48 -26.15
CA PRO A 172 -14.11 6.57 -27.03
C PRO A 172 -13.85 7.26 -28.38
N THR A 173 -12.57 7.37 -28.77
CA THR A 173 -12.17 8.05 -30.01
C THR A 173 -10.79 7.61 -30.47
N GLY A 174 -10.61 7.43 -31.78
CA GLY A 174 -9.33 7.02 -32.37
C GLY A 174 -8.76 5.76 -31.69
N PRO A 175 -7.54 5.81 -31.11
CA PRO A 175 -6.95 4.68 -30.40
C PRO A 175 -7.51 4.48 -28.98
N TYR A 176 -8.21 5.46 -28.41
CA TYR A 176 -8.68 5.45 -27.03
C TYR A 176 -9.98 4.65 -26.93
N LEU A 177 -9.86 3.34 -26.76
CA LEU A 177 -11.00 2.41 -26.80
C LEU A 177 -11.12 1.56 -25.52
N VAL A 178 -10.14 1.62 -24.62
CA VAL A 178 -10.13 0.79 -23.40
C VAL A 178 -10.70 1.60 -22.23
N PRO A 179 -11.93 1.30 -21.74
CA PRO A 179 -12.53 2.07 -20.67
C PRO A 179 -11.88 1.81 -19.30
N LEU A 180 -11.79 2.86 -18.49
CA LEU A 180 -11.47 2.83 -17.07
C LEU A 180 -12.73 3.18 -16.28
N HIS A 181 -13.14 2.31 -15.34
CA HIS A 181 -14.47 2.40 -14.74
C HIS A 181 -14.47 2.95 -13.32
N ALA A 182 -15.51 3.73 -13.00
CA ALA A 182 -16.00 3.99 -11.67
C ALA A 182 -16.69 2.74 -11.08
N PRO A 183 -16.76 2.59 -9.75
CA PRO A 183 -17.46 1.46 -9.15
C PRO A 183 -18.97 1.56 -9.42
N PRO A 184 -19.63 0.47 -9.86
CA PRO A 184 -21.09 0.45 -9.93
C PRO A 184 -21.73 0.53 -8.53
N PRO A 185 -23.04 0.85 -8.44
CA PRO A 185 -23.74 0.94 -7.17
C PRO A 185 -23.61 -0.34 -6.32
N ALA A 186 -23.51 -0.16 -5.00
CA ALA A 186 -23.34 -1.26 -4.06
C ALA A 186 -24.50 -2.28 -4.08
N GLY A 187 -24.23 -3.50 -3.60
CA GLY A 187 -25.23 -4.55 -3.43
C GLY A 187 -25.45 -5.47 -4.65
N GLN A 188 -24.61 -5.35 -5.68
CA GLN A 188 -24.67 -6.20 -6.88
C GLN A 188 -23.49 -7.18 -6.89
N ALA A 189 -23.74 -8.41 -7.36
CA ALA A 189 -22.66 -9.33 -7.69
C ALA A 189 -21.87 -8.73 -8.86
N MET A 190 -20.55 -8.59 -8.68
CA MET A 190 -19.71 -7.92 -9.66
C MET A 190 -19.22 -8.91 -10.72
N PRO A 191 -19.26 -8.55 -12.01
CA PRO A 191 -18.66 -9.36 -13.07
C PRO A 191 -17.15 -9.51 -12.87
N ASP A 192 -16.59 -10.61 -13.38
CA ASP A 192 -15.14 -10.78 -13.46
C ASP A 192 -14.54 -9.85 -14.53
N ARG A 193 -13.21 -9.79 -14.58
CA ARG A 193 -12.48 -9.00 -15.58
C ARG A 193 -12.91 -9.31 -17.01
N ALA A 194 -13.08 -10.58 -17.36
CA ALA A 194 -13.38 -10.98 -18.73
C ALA A 194 -14.75 -10.48 -19.16
N ALA A 195 -15.77 -10.65 -18.31
CA ALA A 195 -17.11 -10.13 -18.54
C ALA A 195 -17.11 -8.60 -18.65
N ILE A 196 -16.35 -7.88 -17.81
CA ILE A 196 -16.22 -6.42 -17.89
C ILE A 196 -15.60 -6.00 -19.23
N GLU A 197 -14.51 -6.66 -19.64
CA GLU A 197 -13.85 -6.38 -20.92
C GLU A 197 -14.70 -6.77 -22.14
N TRP A 198 -15.71 -7.62 -21.98
CA TRP A 198 -16.73 -7.94 -22.99
C TRP A 198 -18.00 -7.08 -22.89
N GLY A 199 -17.97 -6.02 -22.08
CA GLY A 199 -19.03 -5.01 -22.05
C GLY A 199 -20.11 -5.23 -20.99
N ALA A 200 -19.86 -6.04 -19.96
CA ALA A 200 -20.84 -6.23 -18.86
C ALA A 200 -21.19 -4.93 -18.10
N LEU A 201 -20.42 -3.85 -18.29
CA LEU A 201 -20.69 -2.54 -17.70
C LEU A 201 -21.12 -1.47 -18.72
N ASP A 202 -21.23 -1.83 -20.01
CA ASP A 202 -21.50 -0.87 -21.08
C ASP A 202 -22.87 -0.20 -20.92
N GLY A 203 -22.94 1.08 -21.28
CA GLY A 203 -24.18 1.86 -21.24
C GLY A 203 -24.65 2.23 -19.83
N ARG A 204 -23.82 1.97 -18.80
CA ARG A 204 -24.12 2.33 -17.40
C ARG A 204 -23.58 3.71 -17.01
N GLY A 205 -22.82 4.38 -17.87
CA GLY A 205 -22.22 5.70 -17.60
C GLY A 205 -21.19 5.63 -16.47
N LEU A 206 -20.39 4.55 -16.42
CA LEU A 206 -19.38 4.31 -15.40
C LEU A 206 -17.97 4.62 -15.92
N GLU A 207 -17.82 4.93 -17.19
CA GLU A 207 -16.54 5.18 -17.84
C GLU A 207 -16.00 6.55 -17.42
N LEU A 208 -14.79 6.57 -16.84
CA LEU A 208 -14.10 7.78 -16.40
C LEU A 208 -13.17 8.34 -17.48
N ALA A 209 -12.59 7.45 -18.28
CA ALA A 209 -11.74 7.75 -19.42
C ALA A 209 -11.57 6.49 -20.27
N PHE A 210 -11.13 6.68 -21.51
CA PHE A 210 -10.74 5.64 -22.45
C PHE A 210 -9.24 5.77 -22.72
N VAL A 211 -8.48 4.68 -22.62
CA VAL A 211 -7.03 4.67 -22.86
C VAL A 211 -6.68 3.85 -24.10
N ASP A 212 -5.44 4.03 -24.59
CA ASP A 212 -4.98 3.47 -25.86
C ASP A 212 -4.33 2.09 -25.77
N ASP A 213 -4.02 1.60 -24.57
CA ASP A 213 -3.36 0.31 -24.37
C ASP A 213 -4.02 -0.51 -23.23
N PRO A 214 -4.61 -1.69 -23.52
CA PRO A 214 -5.18 -2.56 -22.49
C PRO A 214 -4.15 -3.12 -21.51
N VAL A 215 -2.88 -3.24 -21.91
CA VAL A 215 -1.80 -3.66 -21.02
C VAL A 215 -1.52 -2.57 -20.00
N ASP A 216 -1.45 -1.31 -20.41
CA ASP A 216 -1.27 -0.19 -19.48
C ASP A 216 -2.48 -0.03 -18.55
N ALA A 217 -3.70 -0.21 -19.06
CA ALA A 217 -4.90 -0.27 -18.23
C ALA A 217 -4.82 -1.40 -17.20
N PHE A 218 -4.33 -2.59 -17.58
CA PHE A 218 -4.13 -3.70 -16.66
C PHE A 218 -3.10 -3.37 -15.57
N PHE A 219 -1.95 -2.80 -15.92
CA PHE A 219 -0.96 -2.39 -14.92
C PHE A 219 -1.45 -1.26 -14.03
N LEU A 220 -2.27 -0.34 -14.54
CA LEU A 220 -2.97 0.65 -13.74
C LEU A 220 -3.84 -0.01 -12.66
N HIS A 221 -4.59 -1.07 -12.98
CA HIS A 221 -5.34 -1.84 -11.99
C HIS A 221 -4.44 -2.45 -10.91
N ILE A 222 -3.24 -2.94 -11.27
CA ILE A 222 -2.28 -3.49 -10.30
C ILE A 222 -1.74 -2.39 -9.37
N GLN A 223 -1.43 -1.20 -9.91
CA GLN A 223 -0.91 -0.09 -9.10
C GLN A 223 -2.00 0.61 -8.27
N GLY A 224 -3.26 0.54 -8.69
CA GLY A 224 -4.43 1.10 -7.98
C GLY A 224 -4.61 2.61 -8.13
N SER A 225 -3.65 3.33 -8.70
CA SER A 225 -3.75 4.76 -9.01
C SER A 225 -2.93 5.10 -10.24
N GLY A 226 -3.27 6.20 -10.91
CA GLY A 226 -2.57 6.61 -12.13
C GLY A 226 -2.96 7.97 -12.65
N ARG A 227 -2.29 8.35 -13.75
CA ARG A 227 -2.47 9.61 -14.44
C ARG A 227 -2.83 9.33 -15.89
N VAL A 228 -3.88 9.97 -16.40
CA VAL A 228 -4.24 9.90 -17.81
C VAL A 228 -4.00 11.28 -18.41
N LYS A 229 -3.03 11.37 -19.31
CA LYS A 229 -2.81 12.54 -20.17
C LYS A 229 -3.87 12.50 -21.25
N LEU A 230 -4.90 13.31 -21.10
CA LEU A 230 -6.00 13.40 -22.06
C LEU A 230 -5.51 14.04 -23.36
N HIS A 231 -6.13 13.68 -24.48
CA HIS A 231 -5.74 14.18 -25.81
C HIS A 231 -5.85 15.71 -25.96
N ASP A 232 -6.59 16.38 -25.07
CA ASP A 232 -6.72 17.83 -25.01
C ASP A 232 -5.64 18.51 -24.14
N GLY A 233 -4.73 17.74 -23.56
CA GLY A 233 -3.62 18.20 -22.71
C GLY A 233 -3.94 18.25 -21.22
N ARG A 234 -5.19 18.00 -20.79
CA ARG A 234 -5.52 17.90 -19.37
C ARG A 234 -4.94 16.64 -18.75
N LEU A 235 -4.68 16.70 -17.44
CA LEU A 235 -4.22 15.58 -16.65
C LEU A 235 -5.35 15.08 -15.74
N LEU A 236 -5.92 13.92 -16.06
CA LEU A 236 -6.88 13.24 -15.21
C LEU A 236 -6.13 12.39 -14.18
N ARG A 237 -6.42 12.59 -12.89
CA ARG A 237 -5.86 11.80 -11.79
C ARG A 237 -6.87 10.74 -11.37
N LEU A 238 -6.44 9.49 -11.30
CA LEU A 238 -7.27 8.35 -10.92
C LEU A 238 -6.73 7.74 -9.61
N GLY A 239 -7.63 7.54 -8.66
CA GLY A 239 -7.35 6.84 -7.41
C GLY A 239 -8.25 5.63 -7.23
N TYR A 240 -7.82 4.65 -6.44
CA TYR A 240 -8.59 3.46 -6.11
C TYR A 240 -9.94 3.82 -5.48
N ALA A 241 -11.02 3.19 -5.97
CA ALA A 241 -12.38 3.36 -5.46
C ALA A 241 -13.08 2.04 -5.11
N GLY A 242 -12.47 0.89 -5.42
CA GLY A 242 -13.02 -0.42 -5.09
C GLY A 242 -12.49 -1.51 -6.00
N GLN A 243 -12.94 -2.73 -5.78
CA GLN A 243 -12.65 -3.89 -6.63
C GLN A 243 -13.85 -4.81 -6.69
N ASN A 244 -13.92 -5.65 -7.72
CA ASN A 244 -15.03 -6.59 -7.96
C ASN A 244 -15.08 -7.79 -6.99
N GLY A 245 -14.14 -7.92 -6.05
CA GLY A 245 -14.12 -8.99 -5.04
C GLY A 245 -13.64 -10.36 -5.51
N HIS A 246 -13.37 -10.52 -6.81
CA HIS A 246 -12.79 -11.75 -7.36
C HIS A 246 -11.30 -11.90 -6.97
N PRO A 247 -10.79 -13.14 -6.85
CA PRO A 247 -9.41 -13.37 -6.45
C PRO A 247 -8.42 -12.82 -7.47
N TYR A 248 -7.35 -12.20 -6.96
CA TYR A 248 -6.22 -11.77 -7.79
C TYR A 248 -5.38 -12.98 -8.21
N ARG A 249 -5.11 -13.10 -9.51
CA ARG A 249 -4.13 -14.06 -10.05
C ARG A 249 -2.98 -13.30 -10.71
N ALA A 250 -1.76 -13.57 -10.26
CA ALA A 250 -0.57 -12.99 -10.86
C ALA A 250 -0.28 -13.62 -12.23
N VAL A 251 -0.43 -12.86 -13.31
CA VAL A 251 -0.17 -13.34 -14.69
C VAL A 251 1.29 -13.78 -14.90
N GLY A 252 2.24 -13.18 -14.18
CA GLY A 252 3.63 -13.64 -14.18
C GLY A 252 3.79 -15.07 -13.65
N ARG A 253 2.93 -15.51 -12.72
CA ARG A 253 2.94 -16.91 -12.27
C ARG A 253 2.48 -17.84 -13.39
N SER A 254 1.43 -17.48 -14.12
CA SER A 254 0.94 -18.26 -15.26
C SER A 254 2.01 -18.41 -16.36
N LEU A 255 2.78 -17.35 -16.65
CA LEU A 255 3.89 -17.39 -17.61
C LEU A 255 5.02 -18.34 -17.16
N ILE A 256 5.33 -18.38 -15.86
CA ILE A 256 6.31 -19.32 -15.29
C ILE A 256 5.79 -20.76 -15.39
N GLU A 257 4.54 -21.00 -15.00
CA GLU A 257 3.90 -22.33 -15.03
C GLU A 257 3.87 -22.92 -16.45
N ARG A 258 3.77 -22.07 -17.47
CA ARG A 258 3.81 -22.46 -18.90
C ARG A 258 5.21 -22.62 -19.47
N GLY A 259 6.25 -22.25 -18.72
CA GLY A 259 7.63 -22.23 -19.20
C GLY A 259 7.93 -21.12 -20.23
N GLU A 260 7.03 -20.14 -20.38
CA GLU A 260 7.17 -19.05 -21.36
C GLU A 260 8.13 -17.96 -20.88
N VAL A 261 8.23 -17.76 -19.56
CA VAL A 261 9.21 -16.87 -18.94
C VAL A 261 9.80 -17.54 -17.69
N PRO A 262 11.14 -17.71 -17.62
CA PRO A 262 11.80 -18.28 -16.45
C PRO A 262 11.56 -17.46 -15.17
N ARG A 263 11.46 -18.13 -14.02
CA ARG A 263 11.20 -17.48 -12.72
C ARG A 263 12.26 -16.45 -12.35
N GLU A 264 13.51 -16.70 -12.71
CA GLU A 264 14.67 -15.87 -12.42
C GLU A 264 14.66 -14.57 -13.24
N ARG A 265 13.99 -14.58 -14.39
CA ARG A 265 13.83 -13.43 -15.28
C ARG A 265 12.49 -12.74 -15.12
N MET A 266 11.61 -13.26 -14.28
CA MET A 266 10.25 -12.74 -14.12
C MET A 266 10.28 -11.36 -13.47
N SER A 267 9.77 -10.36 -14.19
CA SER A 267 9.64 -8.97 -13.77
C SER A 267 8.44 -8.33 -14.46
N MET A 268 8.08 -7.12 -14.03
CA MET A 268 7.04 -6.34 -14.72
C MET A 268 7.40 -6.11 -16.20
N GLN A 269 8.68 -5.84 -16.48
CA GLN A 269 9.21 -5.65 -17.83
C GLN A 269 9.08 -6.94 -18.64
N ALA A 270 9.45 -8.10 -18.08
CA ALA A 270 9.32 -9.38 -18.78
C ALA A 270 7.86 -9.69 -19.15
N ILE A 271 6.90 -9.39 -18.28
CA ILE A 271 5.47 -9.53 -18.57
C ILE A 271 5.05 -8.59 -19.71
N ARG A 272 5.46 -7.32 -19.65
CA ARG A 272 5.17 -6.33 -20.71
C ARG A 272 5.76 -6.74 -22.05
N ASP A 273 7.00 -7.24 -22.05
CA ASP A 273 7.67 -7.67 -23.27
C ASP A 273 7.01 -8.91 -23.87
N TRP A 274 6.58 -9.85 -23.04
CA TRP A 274 5.79 -10.99 -23.50
C TRP A 274 4.46 -10.54 -24.11
N LEU A 275 3.71 -9.65 -23.42
CA LEU A 275 2.42 -9.15 -23.90
C LEU A 275 2.51 -8.42 -25.24
N ARG A 276 3.61 -7.69 -25.49
CA ARG A 276 3.85 -7.01 -26.77
C ARG A 276 4.18 -7.97 -27.91
N GLN A 277 4.81 -9.10 -27.62
CA GLN A 277 5.21 -10.09 -28.62
C GLN A 277 4.11 -11.11 -28.91
N ALA A 278 3.23 -11.35 -27.94
CA ALA A 278 2.14 -12.31 -28.06
C ALA A 278 1.06 -11.82 -29.06
N PRO A 279 0.38 -12.74 -29.77
CA PRO A 279 -0.81 -12.40 -30.53
C PRO A 279 -1.87 -11.71 -29.64
N PRO A 280 -2.61 -10.71 -30.15
CA PRO A 280 -3.55 -9.93 -29.32
C PRO A 280 -4.56 -10.80 -28.54
N ALA A 281 -5.06 -11.87 -29.14
CA ALA A 281 -5.98 -12.80 -28.47
C ALA A 281 -5.32 -13.55 -27.29
N ALA A 282 -4.05 -13.94 -27.43
CA ALA A 282 -3.29 -14.60 -26.37
C ALA A 282 -2.93 -13.63 -25.24
N ALA A 283 -2.55 -12.40 -25.58
CA ALA A 283 -2.32 -11.33 -24.60
C ALA A 283 -3.60 -11.07 -23.77
N ALA A 284 -4.74 -10.89 -24.44
CA ALA A 284 -6.02 -10.70 -23.77
C ALA A 284 -6.41 -11.90 -22.89
N ALA A 285 -6.21 -13.12 -23.39
CA ALA A 285 -6.49 -14.34 -22.61
C ALA A 285 -5.64 -14.41 -21.33
N LEU A 286 -4.35 -14.09 -21.40
CA LEU A 286 -3.47 -14.05 -20.23
C LEU A 286 -3.95 -13.03 -19.20
N LEU A 287 -4.28 -11.80 -19.63
CA LEU A 287 -4.74 -10.75 -18.71
C LEU A 287 -6.04 -11.15 -18.00
N ARG A 288 -6.95 -11.83 -18.70
CA ARG A 288 -8.24 -12.29 -18.17
C ARG A 288 -8.15 -13.44 -17.17
N GLU A 289 -7.03 -14.13 -17.06
CA GLU A 289 -6.80 -15.09 -15.98
C GLU A 289 -6.85 -14.44 -14.60
N ASN A 290 -6.59 -13.13 -14.53
CA ASN A 290 -6.84 -12.34 -13.35
C ASN A 290 -8.30 -11.84 -13.32
N ALA A 291 -9.19 -12.62 -12.71
CA ALA A 291 -10.60 -12.28 -12.56
C ALA A 291 -10.83 -10.96 -11.77
N SER A 292 -9.85 -10.53 -10.97
CA SER A 292 -9.90 -9.26 -10.22
C SER A 292 -9.87 -8.04 -11.15
N TYR A 293 -10.79 -7.10 -10.89
CA TYR A 293 -10.91 -5.83 -11.59
C TYR A 293 -11.01 -4.70 -10.57
N VAL A 294 -10.23 -3.63 -10.78
CA VAL A 294 -10.17 -2.46 -9.90
C VAL A 294 -10.97 -1.31 -10.51
N PHE A 295 -11.75 -0.65 -9.67
CA PHE A 295 -12.51 0.55 -10.04
C PHE A 295 -11.82 1.79 -9.49
N PHE A 296 -11.99 2.91 -10.19
CA PHE A 296 -11.33 4.16 -9.88
C PHE A 296 -12.32 5.27 -9.54
N ARG A 297 -11.80 6.37 -9.04
CA ARG A 297 -12.48 7.66 -8.97
C ARG A 297 -11.54 8.73 -9.47
N THR A 298 -12.11 9.82 -9.97
CA THR A 298 -11.34 11.03 -10.26
C THR A 298 -10.85 11.64 -8.95
N MET A 299 -9.62 12.12 -8.96
CA MET A 299 -9.00 12.79 -7.83
C MET A 299 -8.83 14.27 -8.17
N GLU A 300 -9.49 15.13 -7.40
CA GLU A 300 -9.43 16.58 -7.57
C GLU A 300 -8.46 17.22 -6.56
N GLY A 301 -8.02 18.44 -6.84
CA GLY A 301 -7.20 19.23 -5.92
C GLY A 301 -5.74 18.78 -5.77
N LEU A 302 -5.29 17.77 -6.53
CA LEU A 302 -3.88 17.37 -6.59
C LEU A 302 -3.13 18.17 -7.66
N ARG A 303 -2.00 18.74 -7.28
CA ARG A 303 -1.11 19.41 -8.24
C ARG A 303 -0.40 18.39 -9.15
N PRO A 304 0.04 18.78 -10.35
CA PRO A 304 0.77 17.89 -11.26
C PRO A 304 2.03 17.27 -10.62
N GLU A 305 2.70 17.98 -9.72
CA GLU A 305 3.90 17.53 -9.01
C GLU A 305 3.63 16.67 -7.76
N GLU A 306 2.38 16.39 -7.41
CA GLU A 306 2.01 15.60 -6.23
C GLU A 306 1.66 14.17 -6.62
N GLY A 307 2.14 13.16 -5.87
CA GLY A 307 1.80 11.76 -6.07
C GLY A 307 0.32 11.43 -5.78
N PRO A 308 -0.11 10.18 -5.95
CA PRO A 308 -1.48 9.78 -5.69
C PRO A 308 -1.76 9.83 -4.19
N SER A 309 -3.03 9.89 -3.79
CA SER A 309 -3.40 9.77 -2.38
C SER A 309 -3.27 8.33 -1.91
N GLY A 310 -2.38 8.07 -0.94
CA GLY A 310 -2.27 6.75 -0.31
C GLY A 310 -3.44 6.46 0.65
N ALA A 311 -3.44 5.28 1.25
CA ALA A 311 -4.46 4.84 2.21
C ALA A 311 -4.59 5.76 3.45
N LEU A 312 -3.55 6.53 3.81
CA LEU A 312 -3.63 7.55 4.87
C LEU A 312 -4.40 8.82 4.44
N GLY A 313 -4.70 8.98 3.14
CA GLY A 313 -5.37 10.15 2.59
C GLY A 313 -4.44 11.35 2.33
N VAL A 314 -3.13 11.12 2.25
CA VAL A 314 -2.13 12.14 1.90
C VAL A 314 -1.48 11.82 0.55
N PRO A 315 -1.06 12.83 -0.24
CA PRO A 315 -0.28 12.61 -1.44
C PRO A 315 1.04 11.90 -1.12
N LEU A 316 1.33 10.84 -1.87
CA LEU A 316 2.56 10.07 -1.74
C LEU A 316 3.74 10.81 -2.35
N THR A 317 4.89 10.70 -1.71
CA THR A 317 6.13 11.39 -2.08
C THR A 317 7.13 10.36 -2.65
N PRO A 318 7.62 10.55 -3.88
CA PRO A 318 8.58 9.64 -4.52
C PRO A 318 9.79 9.38 -3.63
N GLY A 319 10.15 8.11 -3.44
CA GLY A 319 11.27 7.65 -2.62
C GLY A 319 11.15 7.96 -1.13
N ARG A 320 9.99 8.45 -0.66
CA ARG A 320 9.73 8.85 0.74
C ARG A 320 8.44 8.29 1.30
N SER A 321 7.56 7.70 0.49
CA SER A 321 6.37 6.99 0.97
C SER A 321 6.52 5.49 0.76
N ILE A 322 6.06 4.71 1.74
CA ILE A 322 6.08 3.25 1.72
C ILE A 322 4.68 2.70 2.02
N ALA A 323 4.28 1.67 1.28
CA ALA A 323 3.14 0.85 1.65
C ALA A 323 3.60 -0.24 2.64
N VAL A 324 2.84 -0.43 3.72
CA VAL A 324 3.20 -1.36 4.81
C VAL A 324 2.05 -2.31 5.14
N ASP A 325 2.30 -3.30 6.01
CA ASP A 325 1.24 -4.02 6.70
C ASP A 325 0.85 -3.24 7.99
N PRO A 326 -0.36 -2.66 8.06
CA PRO A 326 -0.77 -1.85 9.20
C PRO A 326 -0.97 -2.68 10.47
N THR A 327 -0.96 -4.01 10.39
CA THR A 327 -0.96 -4.88 11.57
C THR A 327 0.34 -4.74 12.37
N PHE A 328 1.46 -4.41 11.70
CA PHE A 328 2.78 -4.36 12.30
C PHE A 328 3.38 -2.95 12.35
N ILE A 329 3.17 -2.15 11.30
CA ILE A 329 3.69 -0.78 11.21
C ILE A 329 2.50 0.20 11.20
N PRO A 330 2.37 1.09 12.20
CA PRO A 330 1.28 2.05 12.25
C PRO A 330 1.29 3.01 11.05
N TYR A 331 0.11 3.37 10.59
CA TYR A 331 -0.05 4.46 9.64
C TYR A 331 0.57 5.76 10.17
N GLY A 332 1.24 6.48 9.28
CA GLY A 332 1.92 7.73 9.57
C GLY A 332 3.28 7.56 10.27
N ALA A 333 3.67 6.34 10.65
CA ALA A 333 4.97 6.09 11.24
C ALA A 333 6.12 6.51 10.31
N LEU A 334 7.19 7.02 10.91
CA LEU A 334 8.46 7.17 10.24
C LEU A 334 9.15 5.80 10.22
N VAL A 335 9.71 5.43 9.08
CA VAL A 335 10.45 4.18 8.90
C VAL A 335 11.83 4.53 8.36
N TYR A 336 12.88 4.02 8.99
CA TYR A 336 14.24 4.07 8.44
C TYR A 336 14.51 2.77 7.69
N LEU A 337 14.77 2.89 6.39
CA LEU A 337 15.06 1.78 5.49
C LEU A 337 16.55 1.72 5.19
N VAL A 338 17.09 0.51 5.23
CA VAL A 338 18.44 0.17 4.75
C VAL A 338 18.29 -0.89 3.67
N THR A 339 18.60 -0.52 2.42
CA THR A 339 18.43 -1.35 1.23
C THR A 339 19.35 -0.86 0.10
N ARG A 340 19.07 -1.17 -1.16
CA ARG A 340 19.78 -0.65 -2.34
C ARG A 340 18.82 -0.28 -3.47
N ASP A 341 19.25 0.61 -4.34
CA ASP A 341 18.56 0.92 -5.59
C ASP A 341 18.61 -0.32 -6.51
N PRO A 342 17.47 -0.78 -7.05
CA PRO A 342 17.42 -2.00 -7.85
C PRO A 342 18.02 -1.85 -9.26
N VAL A 343 18.34 -0.62 -9.69
CA VAL A 343 18.91 -0.35 -11.02
C VAL A 343 20.43 -0.32 -10.97
N ASP A 344 20.99 0.48 -10.07
CA ASP A 344 22.43 0.73 -10.02
C ASP A 344 23.12 0.14 -8.78
N GLY A 345 22.36 -0.43 -7.84
CA GLY A 345 22.88 -1.05 -6.63
C GLY A 345 23.37 -0.07 -5.57
N THR A 346 23.20 1.24 -5.78
CA THR A 346 23.59 2.27 -4.80
C THR A 346 22.87 2.01 -3.47
N PRO A 347 23.59 1.99 -2.33
CA PRO A 347 22.94 1.84 -1.03
C PRO A 347 21.89 2.91 -0.79
N ILE A 348 20.72 2.50 -0.30
CA ILE A 348 19.63 3.39 0.11
C ILE A 348 19.52 3.33 1.63
N HIS A 349 19.81 4.45 2.27
CA HIS A 349 19.70 4.63 3.72
C HIS A 349 18.81 5.83 3.95
N ARG A 350 17.54 5.63 4.33
CA ARG A 350 16.55 6.71 4.19
C ARG A 350 15.38 6.63 5.15
N ILE A 351 14.96 7.79 5.64
CA ILE A 351 13.68 7.97 6.33
C ILE A 351 12.55 8.08 5.29
N VAL A 352 11.57 7.19 5.41
CA VAL A 352 10.32 7.15 4.64
C VAL A 352 9.11 7.15 5.58
N HIS A 353 7.91 7.25 5.01
CA HIS A 353 6.65 7.38 5.74
C HIS A 353 5.68 6.26 5.37
N ALA A 354 5.15 5.57 6.38
CA ALA A 354 4.08 4.59 6.23
C ALA A 354 2.75 5.30 5.90
N GLN A 355 2.57 5.67 4.63
CA GLN A 355 1.42 6.48 4.17
C GLN A 355 0.43 5.69 3.32
N ASP A 356 0.75 4.43 3.03
CA ASP A 356 -0.06 3.58 2.17
C ASP A 356 -0.10 2.13 2.65
N THR A 357 -0.98 1.33 2.04
CA THR A 357 -1.03 -0.13 2.24
C THR A 357 -1.41 -0.83 0.94
N GLY A 358 -1.00 -2.10 0.82
CA GLY A 358 -1.35 -2.93 -0.33
C GLY A 358 -1.80 -4.32 0.11
N GLY A 359 -2.72 -4.93 -0.65
CA GLY A 359 -3.25 -6.26 -0.35
C GLY A 359 -2.17 -7.36 -0.30
N ALA A 360 -1.10 -7.19 -1.09
CA ALA A 360 0.05 -8.10 -1.15
C ALA A 360 1.18 -7.75 -0.15
N ILE A 361 1.04 -6.68 0.61
CA ILE A 361 2.03 -6.21 1.59
C ILE A 361 1.61 -6.76 2.95
N ARG A 362 2.23 -7.89 3.34
CA ARG A 362 1.90 -8.66 4.54
C ARG A 362 3.17 -9.05 5.29
N GLY A 363 3.18 -8.84 6.61
CA GLY A 363 4.31 -9.12 7.50
C GLY A 363 5.03 -7.86 8.00
N ALA A 364 5.82 -8.00 9.07
CA ALA A 364 6.41 -6.87 9.77
C ALA A 364 7.54 -6.17 8.99
N ALA A 365 8.52 -6.94 8.50
CA ALA A 365 9.60 -6.44 7.66
C ALA A 365 9.27 -6.52 6.14
N ARG A 366 8.03 -6.18 5.78
CA ARG A 366 7.55 -6.18 4.38
C ARG A 366 7.10 -4.77 4.00
N GLY A 367 7.51 -4.29 2.83
CA GLY A 367 7.03 -3.00 2.33
C GLY A 367 7.13 -2.82 0.82
N ASP A 368 6.44 -1.80 0.32
CA ASP A 368 6.48 -1.38 -1.09
C ASP A 368 6.89 0.09 -1.18
N LEU A 369 8.04 0.39 -1.76
CA LEU A 369 8.54 1.77 -1.86
C LEU A 369 7.90 2.47 -3.07
N PHE A 370 7.31 3.64 -2.84
CA PHE A 370 6.75 4.45 -3.92
C PHE A 370 7.85 5.17 -4.68
N TRP A 371 8.03 4.88 -5.96
CA TRP A 371 9.08 5.50 -6.79
C TRP A 371 8.64 6.77 -7.53
N GLY A 372 7.37 7.15 -7.46
CA GLY A 372 6.82 8.29 -8.21
C GLY A 372 6.12 7.85 -9.48
N TRP A 373 6.28 8.62 -10.55
CA TRP A 373 5.66 8.39 -11.86
C TRP A 373 6.67 8.57 -12.99
N GLY A 374 6.28 8.14 -14.19
CA GLY A 374 7.12 8.19 -15.39
C GLY A 374 8.08 6.99 -15.53
N ALA A 375 8.84 6.98 -16.61
CA ALA A 375 9.63 5.81 -17.02
C ALA A 375 10.68 5.39 -15.98
N ALA A 376 11.38 6.35 -15.35
CA ALA A 376 12.39 6.05 -14.35
C ALA A 376 11.78 5.39 -13.09
N ALA A 377 10.59 5.83 -12.67
CA ALA A 377 9.87 5.23 -11.56
C ALA A 377 9.36 3.82 -11.91
N ALA A 378 8.81 3.65 -13.12
CA ALA A 378 8.35 2.35 -13.61
C ALA A 378 9.47 1.30 -13.67
N THR A 379 10.67 1.69 -14.15
CA THR A 379 11.84 0.81 -14.18
C THR A 379 12.28 0.41 -12.78
N ARG A 380 12.46 1.38 -11.87
CA ARG A 380 12.86 1.08 -10.48
C ARG A 380 11.83 0.20 -9.78
N ALA A 381 10.56 0.55 -9.84
CA ALA A 381 9.47 -0.22 -9.24
C ALA A 381 9.43 -1.67 -9.77
N GLY A 382 9.49 -1.84 -11.10
CA GLY A 382 9.40 -3.15 -11.73
C GLY A 382 10.58 -4.09 -11.46
N LEU A 383 11.77 -3.53 -11.16
CA LEU A 383 12.97 -4.30 -10.81
C LEU A 383 13.13 -4.52 -9.31
N MET A 384 12.46 -3.71 -8.47
CA MET A 384 12.67 -3.73 -7.04
C MET A 384 12.18 -5.02 -6.40
N ARG A 385 13.15 -5.83 -5.97
CA ARG A 385 12.93 -7.04 -5.17
C ARG A 385 14.13 -7.23 -4.26
N GLU A 386 14.20 -6.35 -3.25
CA GLU A 386 15.41 -6.17 -2.46
C GLU A 386 15.23 -6.60 -1.02
N SER A 387 16.33 -7.08 -0.42
CA SER A 387 16.39 -7.22 1.03
C SER A 387 16.40 -5.83 1.65
N ALA A 388 15.63 -5.64 2.71
CA ALA A 388 15.62 -4.39 3.47
C ALA A 388 15.59 -4.64 4.97
N GLU A 389 16.48 -3.95 5.69
CA GLU A 389 16.39 -3.82 7.14
C GLU A 389 15.45 -2.65 7.47
N VAL A 390 14.49 -2.91 8.35
CA VAL A 390 13.39 -1.99 8.66
C VAL A 390 13.45 -1.59 10.12
N PHE A 391 13.52 -0.29 10.37
CA PHE A 391 13.38 0.29 11.70
C PHE A 391 12.18 1.23 11.74
N VAL A 392 11.28 1.05 12.70
CA VAL A 392 10.18 2.00 12.93
C VAL A 392 10.63 3.03 13.94
N LEU A 393 10.54 4.32 13.59
CA LEU A 393 10.84 5.41 14.50
C LEU A 393 9.55 5.82 15.19
N VAL A 394 9.40 5.38 16.43
CA VAL A 394 8.19 5.56 17.24
C VAL A 394 8.29 6.88 17.99
N PRO A 395 7.23 7.74 18.01
CA PRO A 395 7.23 8.97 18.80
C PRO A 395 7.52 8.69 20.28
N ARG A 396 8.39 9.49 20.90
CA ARG A 396 8.60 9.45 22.35
C ARG A 396 7.38 10.06 23.04
N SER A 397 6.91 9.42 24.11
CA SER A 397 5.94 10.05 25.01
C SER A 397 6.61 11.16 25.80
N PHE A 398 6.10 12.38 25.65
CA PHE A 398 6.43 13.51 26.52
C PHE A 398 5.28 13.63 27.52
N ALA A 399 5.57 13.52 28.82
CA ALA A 399 4.56 13.81 29.83
C ALA A 399 4.04 15.25 29.60
N PRO A 400 2.73 15.50 29.62
CA PRO A 400 2.23 16.86 29.59
C PRO A 400 2.87 17.59 30.76
N VAL A 401 3.48 18.74 30.50
CA VAL A 401 3.89 19.64 31.58
C VAL A 401 2.61 19.99 32.31
N GLN A 402 2.41 19.45 33.52
CA GLN A 402 1.40 19.97 34.42
C GLN A 402 1.78 21.43 34.65
N GLU A 403 1.04 22.37 34.06
CA GLU A 403 1.04 23.74 34.53
C GLU A 403 0.62 23.65 36.01
N ALA A 404 1.61 23.78 36.90
CA ALA A 404 1.38 23.87 38.31
C ALA A 404 0.56 25.14 38.55
N ALA A 405 -0.77 24.98 38.61
CA ALA A 405 -1.67 26.00 39.09
C ALA A 405 -1.20 26.39 40.50
N HIS A 406 -0.43 27.46 40.58
CA HIS A 406 -0.16 28.14 41.83
C HIS A 406 -1.50 28.74 42.28
N ALA A 407 -2.21 27.98 43.09
CA ALA A 407 -3.29 28.51 43.91
C ALA A 407 -2.66 29.53 44.87
N VAL A 408 -2.72 30.80 44.50
CA VAL A 408 -2.53 31.91 45.43
C VAL A 408 -3.69 31.82 46.41
N ALA A 409 -3.41 31.33 47.62
CA ALA A 409 -4.36 31.36 48.71
C ALA A 409 -4.72 32.82 49.03
N PRO A 410 -6.00 33.18 49.21
CA PRO A 410 -6.36 34.50 49.68
C PRO A 410 -5.94 34.65 51.15
N SER A 411 -5.17 35.68 51.44
CA SER A 411 -4.93 36.15 52.80
C SER A 411 -6.26 36.56 53.44
N ALA A 412 -6.64 35.88 54.52
CA ALA A 412 -7.80 36.24 55.34
C ALA A 412 -7.52 37.54 56.13
N PRO A 413 -8.51 38.44 56.29
CA PRO A 413 -8.45 39.54 57.25
C PRO A 413 -8.71 39.08 58.68
#